data_AF-A0A6P4Y4Q7-F1
#
_entry.id   AF-A0A6P4Y4Q7-F1
#
_cell.length_a   1.000
_cell.length_b   1.000
_cell.length_c   1.000
_cell.angle_alpha   90.00
_cell.angle_beta   90.00
_cell.angle_gamma   90.00
#
_symmetry.space_group_name_H-M   'P 1'
#
loop_
_entity.id
_entity.type
_entity.pdbx_description
1 polymer ?
#
loop_
_entity_poly.entity_id
_entity_poly.type
_entity_poly.pdbx_seq_one_letter_code
_entity_poly.pdbx_strand_id
1 'polypeptide(L)'
;MSRRSQKLTQKTVVTETTTSSVSTPKVTKQVQEAFVTQLSPTRLTRMQEKQELQWLNDRLAQYIDRVRYLEAENSRLMVQVTSSEEITQREVTNIKSMFEQELTDARKLLDDTAKEKARVQIEAGKYRAEADELRAKLAKSEGALATAEKKRHQAESALNEKEGRLQNAIADKQRAEGELAALRLEFANLEKQLATARKQLEEETLLRVDLENKVQTLREEVEFNKQVYEQELTESRSRKEVSITEVDAGEAAFESRLQEALREMREQHELEARAMREELETMYTQKITSMKTDSERGSNALSVAREEMRESRARIDSLMSQVSGLQGQNASLEARCKELEGMMARMSEESRSSAEQYEREIRQLREEISQMLVDYQELMDIKIALDLEISAYRTLLEGEEQRLKLTPTPSPTGRTRSVVQESRKTTVTSSSSGSSRGRTSKRKRVEMESEESGSSSGAVAVGGVSGSASAMVTQSATASGFITIDEVDLEGKFVKLQNTSAEKDMSMGGWLLKRTVGGGDEISYKFPSRYVLKAGQSVTVWATEGGGSHSPPSDLLFRGQASWGSGDDTKTLLVNDSGEEMATRSVTRVASSGFSSTSGGTFVEGDPASPRQRCSIM
;
A
#
# COMPACT_ATOMS: atom_id res chain seq x y z
N MET A 1 -64.11 51.79 37.08
CA MET A 1 -64.56 52.93 36.22
C MET A 1 -65.85 52.48 35.56
N SER A 2 -67.00 53.14 35.64
CA SER A 2 -67.38 54.54 35.35
C SER A 2 -68.35 54.54 34.16
N ARG A 3 -69.65 54.71 34.47
CA ARG A 3 -70.66 55.49 33.70
C ARG A 3 -71.28 54.84 32.43
N ARG A 4 -72.56 55.07 32.09
CA ARG A 4 -73.68 55.80 32.77
C ARG A 4 -75.00 55.67 31.97
N SER A 5 -76.12 55.39 32.67
CA SER A 5 -77.56 55.78 32.43
C SER A 5 -78.19 55.64 31.02
N GLN A 6 -79.49 55.35 30.84
CA GLN A 6 -80.73 55.94 31.41
C GLN A 6 -81.84 54.86 31.54
N LYS A 7 -82.68 54.78 32.60
CA LYS A 7 -83.97 55.52 32.84
C LYS A 7 -84.95 55.38 31.66
N LEU A 8 -86.23 54.98 31.75
CA LEU A 8 -87.28 54.75 32.80
C LEU A 8 -87.96 53.37 32.52
N THR A 9 -88.83 52.71 33.31
CA THR A 9 -89.77 53.11 34.41
C THR A 9 -90.03 51.90 35.34
N GLN A 10 -90.46 52.13 36.59
CA GLN A 10 -90.90 51.07 37.52
C GLN A 10 -92.39 50.70 37.31
N LYS A 11 -92.76 49.43 37.50
CA LYS A 11 -93.50 48.99 38.72
C LYS A 11 -93.61 47.47 38.82
N THR A 12 -93.22 46.93 39.97
CA THR A 12 -93.62 45.61 40.46
C THR A 12 -95.09 45.63 40.85
N VAL A 13 -95.84 44.55 40.60
CA VAL A 13 -96.74 43.87 41.56
C VAL A 13 -97.21 42.55 40.94
N VAL A 14 -97.17 41.50 41.76
CA VAL A 14 -97.71 40.15 41.49
C VAL A 14 -99.25 40.20 41.56
N THR A 15 -99.96 39.43 40.73
CA THR A 15 -100.81 38.27 41.10
C THR A 15 -101.76 37.89 39.94
N GLU A 16 -102.10 36.61 39.91
CA GLU A 16 -102.87 35.83 38.93
C GLU A 16 -104.22 36.38 38.45
N THR A 17 -104.66 35.85 37.30
CA THR A 17 -105.97 36.07 36.66
C THR A 17 -106.84 34.81 36.70
N THR A 18 -108.04 34.88 37.28
CA THR A 18 -109.22 34.15 36.75
C THR A 18 -110.58 34.67 37.24
N THR A 19 -111.40 35.11 36.28
CA THR A 19 -112.84 34.82 36.07
C THR A 19 -113.87 34.77 37.23
N SER A 20 -114.80 35.73 37.16
CA SER A 20 -116.28 35.58 37.14
C SER A 20 -117.08 35.00 38.34
N SER A 21 -118.00 35.88 38.79
CA SER A 21 -119.43 35.66 39.12
C SER A 21 -119.88 34.98 40.44
N VAL A 22 -120.58 35.81 41.25
CA VAL A 22 -121.91 35.54 41.91
C VAL A 22 -121.95 34.38 42.94
N SER A 23 -122.36 34.53 44.21
CA SER A 23 -123.37 35.42 44.82
C SER A 23 -123.11 35.78 46.31
N THR A 24 -123.92 36.71 46.82
CA THR A 24 -124.08 37.29 48.17
C THR A 24 -124.04 36.35 49.40
N PRO A 25 -123.87 36.91 50.63
CA PRO A 25 -125.08 37.10 51.47
C PRO A 25 -125.11 38.36 52.38
N LYS A 26 -126.34 38.86 52.68
CA LYS A 26 -126.83 39.51 53.95
C LYS A 26 -126.11 40.82 54.45
N VAL A 27 -126.74 41.83 55.09
CA VAL A 27 -128.06 41.98 55.74
C VAL A 27 -128.45 43.48 56.01
N THR A 28 -129.76 43.81 56.17
CA THR A 28 -130.36 45.10 56.69
C THR A 28 -130.16 46.41 55.90
N LYS A 29 -131.03 47.46 55.95
CA LYS A 29 -132.19 47.84 56.81
C LYS A 29 -133.10 48.93 56.11
N GLN A 30 -134.40 49.03 56.47
CA GLN A 30 -135.30 50.24 56.39
C GLN A 30 -135.71 50.76 54.97
N VAL A 31 -136.88 51.38 54.68
CA VAL A 31 -138.09 51.78 55.46
C VAL A 31 -139.32 52.09 54.53
N GLN A 32 -140.57 52.06 55.07
CA GLN A 32 -141.86 52.64 54.55
C GLN A 32 -142.55 52.05 53.28
N GLU A 33 -143.90 51.99 53.13
CA GLU A 33 -145.07 52.27 54.03
C GLU A 33 -146.37 51.51 53.59
N ALA A 34 -147.45 51.58 54.41
CA ALA A 34 -148.81 50.97 54.41
C ALA A 34 -149.52 50.57 53.06
N PHE A 35 -150.52 49.66 52.96
CA PHE A 35 -151.78 49.40 53.73
C PHE A 35 -152.31 47.93 53.52
N VAL A 36 -153.50 47.48 53.97
CA VAL A 36 -153.96 47.17 55.37
C VAL A 36 -155.32 46.38 55.42
N THR A 37 -155.40 45.25 56.18
CA THR A 37 -156.65 44.52 56.67
C THR A 37 -157.63 43.86 55.65
N GLN A 38 -158.49 42.84 55.90
CA GLN A 38 -158.80 41.91 57.02
C GLN A 38 -159.73 40.72 56.55
N LEU A 39 -159.98 39.74 57.47
CA LEU A 39 -161.13 38.77 57.54
C LEU A 39 -161.07 37.39 56.80
N SER A 40 -161.76 36.39 57.40
CA SER A 40 -161.78 34.92 57.09
C SER A 40 -163.22 34.45 56.74
N PRO A 41 -163.49 33.29 56.08
CA PRO A 41 -163.41 31.92 56.69
C PRO A 41 -163.07 30.75 55.69
N THR A 42 -162.71 29.51 56.06
CA THR A 42 -163.57 28.41 56.58
C THR A 42 -162.72 27.13 56.82
N ARG A 43 -163.18 26.18 57.66
CA ARG A 43 -162.38 25.04 58.18
C ARG A 43 -161.97 23.96 57.16
N LEU A 44 -162.70 23.79 56.06
CA LEU A 44 -162.39 22.81 55.00
C LEU A 44 -161.12 23.19 54.22
N THR A 45 -161.02 24.46 53.82
CA THR A 45 -159.84 25.05 53.18
C THR A 45 -158.60 24.85 54.03
N ARG A 46 -158.71 25.00 55.35
CA ARG A 46 -157.60 24.87 56.31
C ARG A 46 -157.00 23.46 56.44
N MET A 47 -157.73 22.43 56.05
CA MET A 47 -157.21 21.04 55.97
C MET A 47 -156.51 20.79 54.64
N GLN A 48 -157.04 21.32 53.54
CA GLN A 48 -156.42 21.27 52.22
C GLN A 48 -155.13 22.09 52.20
N GLU A 49 -155.15 23.34 52.67
CA GLU A 49 -153.96 24.17 52.91
C GLU A 49 -152.92 23.45 53.77
N LYS A 50 -153.32 22.71 54.80
CA LYS A 50 -152.37 21.95 55.63
C LYS A 50 -151.72 20.80 54.86
N GLN A 51 -152.48 20.07 54.03
CA GLN A 51 -151.94 19.00 53.18
C GLN A 51 -151.07 19.55 52.04
N GLU A 52 -151.43 20.68 51.45
CA GLU A 52 -150.64 21.39 50.44
C GLU A 52 -149.35 21.96 51.06
N LEU A 53 -149.42 22.58 52.25
CA LEU A 53 -148.24 23.02 52.99
C LEU A 53 -147.36 21.84 53.42
N GLN A 54 -147.94 20.69 53.78
CA GLN A 54 -147.17 19.49 54.11
C GLN A 54 -146.48 18.94 52.86
N TRP A 55 -147.18 18.78 51.74
CA TRP A 55 -146.59 18.36 50.47
C TRP A 55 -145.52 19.35 49.95
N LEU A 56 -145.75 20.66 50.10
CA LEU A 56 -144.79 21.70 49.75
C LEU A 56 -143.56 21.66 50.67
N ASN A 57 -143.75 21.41 51.97
CA ASN A 57 -142.65 21.24 52.93
C ASN A 57 -141.88 19.94 52.68
N ASP A 58 -142.54 18.83 52.34
CA ASP A 58 -141.90 17.55 52.00
C ASP A 58 -141.10 17.69 50.69
N ARG A 59 -141.61 18.46 49.73
CA ARG A 59 -140.90 18.82 48.48
C ARG A 59 -139.75 19.81 48.72
N LEU A 60 -139.90 20.75 49.65
CA LEU A 60 -138.82 21.64 50.09
C LEU A 60 -137.75 20.86 50.86
N ALA A 61 -138.12 19.89 51.69
CA ALA A 61 -137.17 19.01 52.38
C ALA A 61 -136.37 18.17 51.38
N GLN A 62 -137.04 17.52 50.42
CA GLN A 62 -136.38 16.83 49.31
C GLN A 62 -135.46 17.75 48.50
N TYR A 63 -135.87 19.01 48.27
CA TYR A 63 -135.03 19.98 47.59
C TYR A 63 -133.82 20.42 48.43
N ILE A 64 -134.01 20.68 49.73
CA ILE A 64 -132.94 21.03 50.68
C ILE A 64 -131.93 19.89 50.82
N ASP A 65 -132.40 18.64 50.93
CA ASP A 65 -131.54 17.47 50.98
C ASP A 65 -130.82 17.23 49.64
N ARG A 66 -131.48 17.53 48.51
CA ARG A 66 -130.82 17.51 47.19
C ARG A 66 -129.78 18.62 47.05
N VAL A 67 -130.02 19.82 47.57
CA VAL A 67 -129.05 20.93 47.59
C VAL A 67 -127.88 20.57 48.50
N ARG A 68 -128.12 20.09 49.71
CA ARG A 68 -127.05 19.61 50.63
C ARG A 68 -126.24 18.47 50.04
N TYR A 69 -126.88 17.53 49.35
CA TYR A 69 -126.20 16.47 48.61
C TYR A 69 -125.30 17.08 47.51
N LEU A 70 -125.81 18.04 46.73
CA LEU A 70 -125.04 18.70 45.69
C LEU A 70 -123.91 19.59 46.25
N GLU A 71 -124.10 20.24 47.39
CA GLU A 71 -123.06 21.02 48.09
C GLU A 71 -121.96 20.10 48.63
N ALA A 72 -122.33 18.97 49.25
CA ALA A 72 -121.39 17.97 49.74
C ALA A 72 -120.65 17.28 48.57
N GLU A 73 -121.34 16.95 47.49
CA GLU A 73 -120.76 16.33 46.29
C GLU A 73 -119.85 17.31 45.54
N ASN A 74 -120.24 18.58 45.42
CA ASN A 74 -119.39 19.61 44.82
C ASN A 74 -118.15 19.88 45.71
N SER A 75 -118.30 19.85 47.03
CA SER A 75 -117.16 19.90 47.97
C SER A 75 -116.23 18.69 47.81
N ARG A 76 -116.79 17.48 47.64
CA ARG A 76 -116.03 16.26 47.37
C ARG A 76 -115.29 16.32 46.04
N LEU A 77 -115.96 16.82 45.00
CA LEU A 77 -115.38 17.01 43.66
C LEU A 77 -114.28 18.08 43.67
N MET A 78 -114.45 19.20 44.38
CA MET A 78 -113.39 20.19 44.56
C MET A 78 -112.15 19.59 45.23
N VAL A 79 -112.31 18.85 46.33
CA VAL A 79 -111.18 18.16 47.00
C VAL A 79 -110.54 17.12 46.08
N GLN A 80 -111.34 16.40 45.28
CA GLN A 80 -110.82 15.44 44.30
C GLN A 80 -110.01 16.15 43.21
N VAL A 81 -110.50 17.26 42.67
CA VAL A 81 -109.79 18.11 41.69
C VAL A 81 -108.49 18.63 42.27
N THR A 82 -108.50 19.29 43.43
CA THR A 82 -107.26 19.82 44.05
C THR A 82 -106.28 18.71 44.38
N SER A 83 -106.73 17.55 44.86
CA SER A 83 -105.85 16.41 45.12
C SER A 83 -105.21 15.86 43.83
N SER A 84 -105.96 15.82 42.73
CA SER A 84 -105.46 15.39 41.42
C SER A 84 -104.46 16.40 40.86
N GLU A 85 -104.76 17.70 40.95
CA GLU A 85 -103.87 18.77 40.52
C GLU A 85 -102.55 18.75 41.31
N GLU A 86 -102.61 18.58 42.62
CA GLU A 86 -101.40 18.45 43.45
C GLU A 86 -100.58 17.19 43.10
N ILE A 87 -101.22 16.06 42.80
CA ILE A 87 -100.52 14.84 42.37
C ILE A 87 -99.81 15.10 41.04
N THR A 88 -100.52 15.63 40.04
CA THR A 88 -99.92 15.96 38.74
C THR A 88 -98.80 17.01 38.86
N GLN A 89 -98.93 18.01 39.74
CA GLN A 89 -97.86 18.97 40.00
C GLN A 89 -96.62 18.31 40.62
N ARG A 90 -96.81 17.38 41.58
CA ARG A 90 -95.71 16.61 42.18
C ARG A 90 -95.04 15.70 41.14
N GLU A 91 -95.81 15.01 40.31
CA GLU A 91 -95.29 14.17 39.22
C GLU A 91 -94.49 14.99 38.21
N VAL A 92 -95.03 16.12 37.73
CA VAL A 92 -94.32 17.03 36.82
C VAL A 92 -93.04 17.58 37.46
N THR A 93 -93.07 17.92 38.75
CA THR A 93 -91.88 18.40 39.49
C THR A 93 -90.83 17.30 39.65
N ASN A 94 -91.25 16.07 39.94
CA ASN A 94 -90.34 14.91 40.06
C ASN A 94 -89.70 14.57 38.71
N ILE A 95 -90.49 14.51 37.63
CA ILE A 95 -90.00 14.26 36.26
C ILE A 95 -89.03 15.37 35.84
N LYS A 96 -89.37 16.63 36.12
CA LYS A 96 -88.47 17.77 35.89
C LYS A 96 -87.15 17.62 36.66
N SER A 97 -87.20 17.28 37.95
CA SER A 97 -85.99 17.07 38.77
C SER A 97 -85.12 15.93 38.25
N MET A 98 -85.72 14.83 37.78
CA MET A 98 -84.99 13.71 37.17
C MET A 98 -84.28 14.15 35.89
N PHE A 99 -84.97 14.83 34.96
CA PHE A 99 -84.34 15.34 33.74
C PHE A 99 -83.31 16.45 34.00
N GLU A 100 -83.52 17.31 35.00
CA GLU A 100 -82.51 18.30 35.42
C GLU A 100 -81.26 17.60 35.98
N GLN A 101 -81.42 16.53 36.77
CA GLN A 101 -80.32 15.71 37.25
C GLN A 101 -79.57 15.02 36.09
N GLU A 102 -80.28 14.32 35.20
CA GLU A 102 -79.69 13.68 34.01
C GLU A 102 -78.93 14.68 33.13
N LEU A 103 -79.46 15.90 32.95
CA LEU A 103 -78.77 16.98 32.24
C LEU A 103 -77.52 17.46 32.97
N THR A 104 -77.50 17.49 34.32
CA THR A 104 -76.28 17.83 35.07
C THR A 104 -75.22 16.73 34.99
N ASP A 105 -75.62 15.45 35.07
CA ASP A 105 -74.69 14.32 34.96
C ASP A 105 -74.13 14.19 33.54
N ALA A 106 -74.95 14.39 32.50
CA ALA A 106 -74.51 14.42 31.11
C ALA A 106 -73.53 15.58 30.83
N ARG A 107 -73.78 16.77 31.38
CA ARG A 107 -72.83 17.91 31.29
C ARG A 107 -71.51 17.61 31.98
N LYS A 108 -71.57 17.04 33.20
CA LYS A 108 -70.37 16.64 33.96
C LYS A 108 -69.54 15.60 33.20
N LEU A 109 -70.18 14.59 32.61
CA LEU A 109 -69.51 13.59 31.78
C LEU A 109 -68.87 14.22 30.52
N LEU A 110 -69.54 15.19 29.88
CA LEU A 110 -68.98 15.93 28.76
C LEU A 110 -67.75 16.75 29.17
N ASP A 111 -67.80 17.45 30.31
CA ASP A 111 -66.65 18.20 30.83
C ASP A 111 -65.48 17.29 31.21
N ASP A 112 -65.74 16.16 31.86
CA ASP A 112 -64.68 15.23 32.28
C ASP A 112 -64.07 14.48 31.08
N THR A 113 -64.87 14.10 30.07
CA THR A 113 -64.34 13.55 28.81
C THR A 113 -63.59 14.59 27.97
N ALA A 114 -64.00 15.87 28.01
CA ALA A 114 -63.26 16.96 27.37
C ALA A 114 -61.90 17.21 28.05
N LYS A 115 -61.83 17.17 29.39
CA LYS A 115 -60.56 17.24 30.15
C LYS A 115 -59.63 16.08 29.79
N GLU A 116 -60.13 14.85 29.78
CA GLU A 116 -59.30 13.68 29.48
C GLU A 116 -58.84 13.68 28.01
N LYS A 117 -59.70 14.09 27.07
CA LYS A 117 -59.30 14.32 25.67
C LYS A 117 -58.19 15.36 25.55
N ALA A 118 -58.30 16.49 26.25
CA ALA A 118 -57.28 17.53 26.26
C ALA A 118 -55.95 17.01 26.87
N ARG A 119 -56.03 16.24 27.96
CA ARG A 119 -54.87 15.59 28.59
C ARG A 119 -54.16 14.64 27.61
N VAL A 120 -54.88 13.68 27.04
CA VAL A 120 -54.33 12.72 26.07
C VAL A 120 -53.77 13.43 24.83
N GLN A 121 -54.38 14.54 24.40
CA GLN A 121 -53.85 15.35 23.30
C GLN A 121 -52.52 16.05 23.66
N ILE A 122 -52.35 16.52 24.89
CA ILE A 122 -51.08 17.06 25.40
C ILE A 122 -50.02 15.96 25.51
N GLU A 123 -50.36 14.81 26.08
CA GLU A 123 -49.45 13.66 26.20
C GLU A 123 -49.00 13.15 24.81
N ALA A 124 -49.92 13.03 23.84
CA ALA A 124 -49.60 12.70 22.46
C ALA A 124 -48.73 13.77 21.78
N GLY A 125 -48.93 15.05 22.10
CA GLY A 125 -48.05 16.15 21.65
C GLY A 125 -46.63 16.01 22.20
N LYS A 126 -46.49 15.71 23.50
CA LYS A 126 -45.20 15.47 24.16
C LYS A 126 -44.46 14.29 23.52
N TYR A 127 -45.09 13.14 23.38
CA TYR A 127 -44.45 11.95 22.81
C TYR A 127 -44.09 12.11 21.32
N ARG A 128 -44.83 12.93 20.55
CA ARG A 128 -44.42 13.30 19.19
C ARG A 128 -43.15 14.14 19.19
N ALA A 129 -43.09 15.18 20.01
CA ALA A 129 -41.89 16.03 20.12
C ALA A 129 -40.65 15.23 20.57
N GLU A 130 -40.82 14.31 21.53
CA GLU A 130 -39.76 13.40 22.00
C GLU A 130 -39.32 12.43 20.87
N ALA A 131 -40.26 11.87 20.10
CA ALA A 131 -39.93 11.02 18.95
C ALA A 131 -39.18 11.79 17.85
N ASP A 132 -39.54 13.04 17.57
CA ASP A 132 -38.87 13.88 16.58
C ASP A 132 -37.47 14.32 17.07
N GLU A 133 -37.29 14.61 18.35
CA GLU A 133 -35.98 14.86 18.95
C GLU A 133 -35.07 13.61 18.88
N LEU A 134 -35.61 12.42 19.17
CA LEU A 134 -34.88 11.16 19.06
C LEU A 134 -34.51 10.84 17.61
N ARG A 135 -35.40 11.09 16.64
CA ARG A 135 -35.08 10.98 15.19
C ARG A 135 -33.96 11.92 14.78
N ALA A 136 -33.99 13.18 15.23
CA ALA A 136 -32.92 14.14 14.94
C ALA A 136 -31.57 13.73 15.55
N LYS A 137 -31.57 13.18 16.77
CA LYS A 137 -30.38 12.60 17.41
C LYS A 137 -29.85 11.38 16.65
N LEU A 138 -30.74 10.48 16.21
CA LEU A 138 -30.38 9.30 15.43
C LEU A 138 -29.72 9.70 14.11
N ALA A 139 -30.38 10.55 13.30
CA ALA A 139 -29.84 11.03 12.03
C ALA A 139 -28.48 11.74 12.18
N LYS A 140 -28.29 12.51 13.27
CA LYS A 140 -27.00 13.13 13.60
C LYS A 140 -25.93 12.07 13.94
N SER A 141 -26.30 11.01 14.65
CA SER A 141 -25.40 9.91 15.00
C SER A 141 -25.03 9.06 13.78
N GLU A 142 -25.98 8.78 12.88
CA GLU A 142 -25.78 8.08 11.61
C GLU A 142 -24.84 8.87 10.69
N GLY A 143 -25.05 10.19 10.58
CA GLY A 143 -24.14 11.08 9.85
C GLY A 143 -22.72 11.08 10.43
N ALA A 144 -22.60 11.12 11.76
CA ALA A 144 -21.30 11.02 12.43
C ALA A 144 -20.62 9.66 12.16
N LEU A 145 -21.36 8.55 12.25
CA LEU A 145 -20.87 7.20 11.95
C LEU A 145 -20.36 7.10 10.51
N ALA A 146 -21.15 7.53 9.52
CA ALA A 146 -20.74 7.54 8.11
C ALA A 146 -19.44 8.34 7.86
N THR A 147 -19.26 9.48 8.54
CA THR A 147 -17.98 10.23 8.45
C THR A 147 -16.81 9.50 9.13
N ALA A 148 -17.05 8.76 10.21
CA ALA A 148 -16.03 7.95 10.87
C ALA A 148 -15.65 6.72 10.03
N GLU A 149 -16.61 6.06 9.39
CA GLU A 149 -16.39 4.95 8.46
C GLU A 149 -15.60 5.40 7.22
N LYS A 150 -15.92 6.56 6.65
CA LYS A 150 -15.13 7.14 5.56
C LYS A 150 -13.68 7.41 5.98
N LYS A 151 -13.45 7.94 7.18
CA LYS A 151 -12.10 8.15 7.73
C LYS A 151 -11.36 6.83 7.98
N ARG A 152 -12.06 5.80 8.49
CA ARG A 152 -11.51 4.44 8.67
C ARG A 152 -11.04 3.87 7.33
N HIS A 153 -11.88 3.91 6.29
CA HIS A 153 -11.50 3.43 4.96
C HIS A 153 -10.35 4.22 4.32
N GLN A 154 -10.27 5.52 4.54
CA GLN A 154 -9.12 6.32 4.12
C GLN A 154 -7.82 5.92 4.85
N ALA A 155 -7.91 5.65 6.16
CA ALA A 155 -6.76 5.17 6.94
C ALA A 155 -6.33 3.75 6.54
N GLU A 156 -7.27 2.84 6.27
CA GLU A 156 -7.01 1.49 5.77
C GLU A 156 -6.34 1.52 4.38
N SER A 157 -6.83 2.35 3.46
CA SER A 157 -6.19 2.51 2.14
C SER A 157 -4.77 3.09 2.25
N ALA A 158 -4.55 4.03 3.18
CA ALA A 158 -3.22 4.58 3.44
C ALA A 158 -2.28 3.56 4.10
N LEU A 159 -2.80 2.71 4.99
CA LEU A 159 -2.04 1.62 5.61
C LEU A 159 -1.58 0.62 4.54
N ASN A 160 -2.50 0.12 3.70
CA ASN A 160 -2.18 -0.80 2.61
C ASN A 160 -1.13 -0.21 1.64
N GLU A 161 -1.20 1.09 1.36
CA GLU A 161 -0.20 1.79 0.54
C GLU A 161 1.18 1.89 1.22
N LYS A 162 1.24 2.05 2.55
CA LYS A 162 2.49 2.02 3.32
C LYS A 162 3.05 0.61 3.45
N GLU A 163 2.21 -0.40 3.64
CA GLU A 163 2.59 -1.82 3.65
C GLU A 163 3.18 -2.24 2.30
N GLY A 164 2.55 -1.86 1.19
CA GLY A 164 3.09 -2.10 -0.16
C GLY A 164 4.46 -1.46 -0.38
N ARG A 165 4.63 -0.18 0.03
CA ARG A 165 5.95 0.48 -0.03
C ARG A 165 7.00 -0.23 0.84
N LEU A 166 6.61 -0.72 2.02
CA LEU A 166 7.51 -1.44 2.93
C LEU A 166 7.94 -2.78 2.32
N GLN A 167 7.02 -3.54 1.71
CA GLN A 167 7.37 -4.80 1.02
C GLN A 167 8.34 -4.56 -0.14
N ASN A 168 8.12 -3.53 -0.96
CA ASN A 168 9.05 -3.16 -2.03
C ASN A 168 10.44 -2.81 -1.47
N ALA A 169 10.51 -1.98 -0.43
CA ALA A 169 11.77 -1.62 0.22
C ALA A 169 12.50 -2.82 0.84
N ILE A 170 11.78 -3.82 1.35
CA ILE A 170 12.36 -5.09 1.84
C ILE A 170 12.93 -5.90 0.68
N ALA A 171 12.23 -6.00 -0.44
CA ALA A 171 12.70 -6.71 -1.63
C ALA A 171 13.94 -6.04 -2.25
N ASP A 172 13.94 -4.71 -2.36
CA ASP A 172 15.08 -3.94 -2.87
C ASP A 172 16.29 -4.06 -1.93
N LYS A 173 16.07 -4.04 -0.61
CA LYS A 173 17.11 -4.32 0.38
C LYS A 173 17.70 -5.73 0.18
N GLN A 174 16.87 -6.76 0.02
CA GLN A 174 17.34 -8.14 -0.19
C GLN A 174 18.14 -8.28 -1.49
N ARG A 175 17.73 -7.59 -2.57
CA ARG A 175 18.48 -7.54 -3.83
C ARG A 175 19.87 -6.93 -3.62
N ALA A 176 19.94 -5.77 -2.97
CA ALA A 176 21.20 -5.09 -2.65
C ALA A 176 22.11 -5.91 -1.70
N GLU A 177 21.53 -6.61 -0.71
CA GLU A 177 22.28 -7.54 0.15
C GLU A 177 22.86 -8.72 -0.64
N GLY A 178 22.15 -9.23 -1.65
CA GLY A 178 22.62 -10.27 -2.57
C GLY A 178 23.74 -9.80 -3.49
N GLU A 179 23.59 -8.64 -4.13
CA GLU A 179 24.62 -8.01 -4.97
C GLU A 179 25.91 -7.75 -4.16
N LEU A 180 25.76 -7.22 -2.95
CA LEU A 180 26.88 -6.93 -2.05
C LEU A 180 27.56 -8.21 -1.53
N ALA A 181 26.83 -9.32 -1.40
CA ALA A 181 27.43 -10.63 -1.11
C ALA A 181 28.22 -11.19 -2.31
N ALA A 182 27.73 -11.01 -3.54
CA ALA A 182 28.45 -11.40 -4.76
C ALA A 182 29.74 -10.59 -4.94
N LEU A 183 29.67 -9.26 -4.82
CA LEU A 183 30.83 -8.36 -4.86
C LEU A 183 31.90 -8.70 -3.82
N ARG A 184 31.51 -9.10 -2.60
CA ARG A 184 32.44 -9.58 -1.58
C ARG A 184 33.17 -10.86 -1.98
N LEU A 185 32.47 -11.79 -2.64
CA LEU A 185 33.08 -13.04 -3.12
C LEU A 185 34.04 -12.78 -4.28
N GLU A 186 33.68 -11.90 -5.21
CA GLU A 186 34.57 -11.46 -6.30
C GLU A 186 35.82 -10.76 -5.76
N PHE A 187 35.66 -9.84 -4.81
CA PHE A 187 36.78 -9.14 -4.17
C PHE A 187 37.75 -10.12 -3.49
N ALA A 188 37.24 -11.08 -2.70
CA ALA A 188 38.07 -12.10 -2.06
C ALA A 188 38.80 -13.01 -3.08
N ASN A 189 38.19 -13.29 -4.24
CA ASN A 189 38.83 -14.02 -5.31
C ASN A 189 39.93 -13.19 -6.00
N LEU A 190 39.69 -11.90 -6.24
CA LEU A 190 40.68 -10.97 -6.79
C LEU A 190 41.87 -10.76 -5.84
N GLU A 191 41.63 -10.64 -4.52
CA GLU A 191 42.69 -10.60 -3.51
C GLU A 191 43.55 -11.86 -3.54
N LYS A 192 42.93 -13.05 -3.66
CA LYS A 192 43.65 -14.33 -3.80
C LYS A 192 44.48 -14.38 -5.08
N GLN A 193 43.92 -13.95 -6.22
CA GLN A 193 44.64 -13.88 -7.50
C GLN A 193 45.84 -12.91 -7.43
N LEU A 194 45.64 -11.74 -6.82
CA LEU A 194 46.69 -10.74 -6.59
C LEU A 194 47.80 -11.28 -5.67
N ALA A 195 47.45 -12.02 -4.61
CA ALA A 195 48.42 -12.69 -3.75
C ALA A 195 49.22 -13.76 -4.51
N THR A 196 48.59 -14.56 -5.38
CA THR A 196 49.32 -15.53 -6.22
C THR A 196 50.22 -14.84 -7.25
N ALA A 197 49.77 -13.74 -7.87
CA ALA A 197 50.58 -12.98 -8.82
C ALA A 197 51.79 -12.30 -8.16
N ARG A 198 51.64 -11.79 -6.92
CA ARG A 198 52.78 -11.28 -6.12
C ARG A 198 53.80 -12.38 -5.84
N LYS A 199 53.35 -13.55 -5.38
CA LYS A 199 54.25 -14.69 -5.11
C LYS A 199 54.99 -15.16 -6.38
N GLN A 200 54.30 -15.21 -7.52
CA GLN A 200 54.92 -15.53 -8.81
C GLN A 200 55.95 -14.47 -9.22
N LEU A 201 55.66 -13.18 -9.01
CA LEU A 201 56.62 -12.10 -9.27
C LEU A 201 57.86 -12.23 -8.36
N GLU A 202 57.67 -12.53 -7.07
CA GLU A 202 58.77 -12.79 -6.12
C GLU A 202 59.64 -13.97 -6.59
N GLU A 203 59.03 -15.10 -6.94
CA GLU A 203 59.70 -16.29 -7.47
C GLU A 203 60.50 -16.01 -8.77
N GLU A 204 59.90 -15.30 -9.73
CA GLU A 204 60.58 -14.90 -10.97
C GLU A 204 61.69 -13.87 -10.74
N THR A 205 61.55 -12.95 -9.77
CA THR A 205 62.63 -12.00 -9.45
C THR A 205 63.83 -12.68 -8.80
N LEU A 206 63.61 -13.70 -7.96
CA LEU A 206 64.68 -14.53 -7.40
C LEU A 206 65.38 -15.32 -8.52
N LEU A 207 64.62 -16.00 -9.38
CA LEU A 207 65.16 -16.75 -10.51
C LEU A 207 65.97 -15.86 -11.46
N ARG A 208 65.52 -14.62 -11.73
CA ARG A 208 66.26 -13.66 -12.55
C ARG A 208 67.61 -13.31 -11.92
N VAL A 209 67.65 -13.06 -10.62
CA VAL A 209 68.89 -12.75 -9.88
C VAL A 209 69.85 -13.96 -9.86
N ASP A 210 69.34 -15.18 -9.67
CA ASP A 210 70.16 -16.40 -9.73
C ASP A 210 70.77 -16.63 -11.12
N LEU A 211 70.00 -16.37 -12.18
CA LEU A 211 70.49 -16.43 -13.57
C LEU A 211 71.49 -15.30 -13.87
N GLU A 212 71.26 -14.08 -13.41
CA GLU A 212 72.22 -12.96 -13.50
C GLU A 212 73.54 -13.31 -12.81
N ASN A 213 73.49 -13.87 -11.59
CA ASN A 213 74.65 -14.36 -10.86
C ASN A 213 75.39 -15.47 -11.62
N LYS A 214 74.67 -16.46 -12.18
CA LYS A 214 75.31 -17.54 -12.95
C LYS A 214 75.94 -17.03 -14.25
N VAL A 215 75.32 -16.08 -14.95
CA VAL A 215 75.90 -15.40 -16.11
C VAL A 215 77.17 -14.64 -15.71
N GLN A 216 77.18 -13.97 -14.55
CA GLN A 216 78.36 -13.28 -14.05
C GLN A 216 79.51 -14.26 -13.73
N THR A 217 79.24 -15.37 -13.04
CA THR A 217 80.24 -16.44 -12.82
C THR A 217 80.82 -16.98 -14.13
N LEU A 218 79.98 -17.23 -15.14
CA LEU A 218 80.43 -17.73 -16.43
C LEU A 218 81.26 -16.69 -17.21
N ARG A 219 80.99 -15.39 -17.06
CA ARG A 219 81.82 -14.32 -17.62
C ARG A 219 83.21 -14.28 -16.98
N GLU A 220 83.26 -14.39 -15.66
CA GLU A 220 84.52 -14.44 -14.90
C GLU A 220 85.34 -15.68 -15.25
N GLU A 221 84.69 -16.83 -15.43
CA GLU A 221 85.32 -18.07 -15.92
C GLU A 221 85.88 -17.93 -17.35
N VAL A 222 85.13 -17.30 -18.26
CA VAL A 222 85.61 -17.02 -19.63
C VAL A 222 86.78 -16.04 -19.65
N GLU A 223 86.74 -14.96 -18.85
CA GLU A 223 87.83 -13.99 -18.81
C GLU A 223 89.08 -14.59 -18.14
N PHE A 224 88.93 -15.41 -17.10
CA PHE A 224 90.02 -16.21 -16.53
C PHE A 224 90.65 -17.15 -17.56
N ASN A 225 89.84 -17.97 -18.25
CA ASN A 225 90.32 -18.88 -19.29
C ASN A 225 91.03 -18.13 -20.42
N LYS A 226 90.53 -16.95 -20.82
CA LYS A 226 91.18 -16.08 -21.79
C LYS A 226 92.53 -15.57 -21.30
N GLN A 227 92.65 -15.15 -20.04
CA GLN A 227 93.93 -14.76 -19.44
C GLN A 227 94.92 -15.93 -19.38
N VAL A 228 94.46 -17.14 -19.05
CA VAL A 228 95.29 -18.36 -19.08
C VAL A 228 95.77 -18.66 -20.50
N TYR A 229 94.89 -18.64 -21.51
CA TYR A 229 95.30 -18.85 -22.91
C TYR A 229 96.23 -17.75 -23.43
N GLU A 230 96.03 -16.49 -23.03
CA GLU A 230 96.97 -15.39 -23.34
C GLU A 230 98.34 -15.63 -22.68
N GLN A 231 98.38 -16.07 -21.42
CA GLN A 231 99.62 -16.46 -20.74
C GLN A 231 100.31 -17.64 -21.44
N GLU A 232 99.60 -18.74 -21.71
CA GLU A 232 100.13 -19.89 -22.46
C GLU A 232 100.62 -19.50 -23.86
N LEU A 233 99.94 -18.58 -24.55
CA LEU A 233 100.40 -18.02 -25.82
C LEU A 233 101.67 -17.20 -25.66
N THR A 234 101.79 -16.37 -24.62
CA THR A 234 103.04 -15.63 -24.34
C THR A 234 104.19 -16.54 -23.94
N GLU A 235 103.95 -17.57 -23.13
CA GLU A 235 104.95 -18.59 -22.79
C GLU A 235 105.34 -19.40 -24.04
N SER A 236 104.38 -19.85 -24.86
CA SER A 236 104.68 -20.59 -26.09
C SER A 236 105.45 -19.73 -27.09
N ARG A 237 105.15 -18.43 -27.18
CA ARG A 237 105.91 -17.47 -27.99
C ARG A 237 107.32 -17.26 -27.43
N SER A 238 107.46 -17.04 -26.13
CA SER A 238 108.77 -16.86 -25.48
C SER A 238 109.63 -18.13 -25.57
N ARG A 239 109.06 -19.32 -25.35
CA ARG A 239 109.76 -20.61 -25.56
C ARG A 239 110.16 -20.81 -27.02
N LYS A 240 109.34 -20.39 -27.99
CA LYS A 240 109.69 -20.43 -29.42
C LYS A 240 110.73 -19.39 -29.79
N GLU A 241 110.70 -18.20 -29.19
CA GLU A 241 111.71 -17.15 -29.37
C GLU A 241 113.07 -17.62 -28.84
N VAL A 242 113.11 -18.18 -27.62
CA VAL A 242 114.30 -18.84 -27.05
C VAL A 242 114.76 -20.00 -27.94
N SER A 243 113.84 -20.90 -28.34
CA SER A 243 114.16 -22.02 -29.24
C SER A 243 114.68 -21.57 -30.61
N ILE A 244 114.22 -20.44 -31.15
CA ILE A 244 114.74 -19.87 -32.40
C ILE A 244 116.15 -19.31 -32.18
N THR A 245 116.42 -18.65 -31.05
CA THR A 245 117.79 -18.23 -30.70
C THR A 245 118.74 -19.41 -30.41
N GLU A 246 118.21 -20.56 -29.96
CA GLU A 246 118.96 -21.81 -29.81
C GLU A 246 119.16 -22.56 -31.15
N VAL A 247 118.27 -22.39 -32.13
CA VAL A 247 118.40 -22.93 -33.49
C VAL A 247 119.40 -22.14 -34.33
N ASP A 248 119.45 -20.81 -34.20
CA ASP A 248 120.53 -19.97 -34.77
C ASP A 248 121.91 -20.28 -34.16
N ALA A 249 121.95 -20.81 -32.93
CA ALA A 249 123.16 -21.37 -32.32
C ALA A 249 123.39 -22.86 -32.66
N GLY A 250 122.43 -23.48 -33.37
CA GLY A 250 122.30 -24.94 -33.51
C GLY A 250 122.75 -25.52 -34.86
N GLU A 251 122.89 -24.72 -35.93
CA GLU A 251 123.27 -25.22 -37.26
C GLU A 251 124.52 -26.12 -37.25
N ALA A 252 125.51 -25.78 -36.42
CA ALA A 252 126.75 -26.56 -36.26
C ALA A 252 126.59 -27.91 -35.53
N ALA A 253 125.46 -28.15 -34.86
CA ALA A 253 125.14 -29.41 -34.18
C ALA A 253 124.10 -30.26 -34.96
N PHE A 254 123.41 -29.67 -35.96
CA PHE A 254 122.36 -30.35 -36.71
C PHE A 254 122.89 -31.46 -37.63
N GLU A 255 124.04 -31.27 -38.31
CA GLU A 255 124.59 -32.30 -39.23
C GLU A 255 124.90 -33.63 -38.52
N SER A 256 125.48 -33.58 -37.31
CA SER A 256 125.87 -34.79 -36.58
C SER A 256 124.66 -35.56 -36.02
N ARG A 257 123.56 -34.87 -35.67
CA ARG A 257 122.32 -35.51 -35.19
C ARG A 257 121.46 -36.07 -36.33
N LEU A 258 121.56 -35.50 -37.53
CA LEU A 258 120.76 -35.91 -38.68
C LEU A 258 121.00 -37.38 -39.10
N GLN A 259 122.24 -37.88 -38.98
CA GLN A 259 122.57 -39.28 -39.29
C GLN A 259 122.00 -40.28 -38.27
N GLU A 260 121.89 -39.90 -37.00
CA GLU A 260 121.38 -40.76 -35.93
C GLU A 260 119.85 -40.72 -35.89
N ALA A 261 119.26 -39.52 -36.04
CA ALA A 261 117.82 -39.32 -36.15
C ALA A 261 117.20 -40.02 -37.37
N LEU A 262 117.89 -40.12 -38.52
CA LEU A 262 117.37 -40.88 -39.68
C LEU A 262 117.18 -42.39 -39.41
N ARG A 263 117.78 -42.92 -38.34
CA ARG A 263 117.62 -44.29 -37.88
C ARG A 263 116.43 -44.42 -36.94
N GLU A 264 116.32 -43.53 -35.95
CA GLU A 264 115.16 -43.46 -35.04
C GLU A 264 113.87 -43.10 -35.77
N MET A 265 113.90 -42.19 -36.73
CA MET A 265 112.74 -41.78 -37.54
C MET A 265 112.05 -42.95 -38.26
N ARG A 266 112.78 -44.00 -38.68
CA ARG A 266 112.15 -45.17 -39.31
C ARG A 266 111.41 -46.05 -38.30
N GLU A 267 111.97 -46.18 -37.11
CA GLU A 267 111.40 -46.98 -36.01
C GLU A 267 110.23 -46.23 -35.34
N GLN A 268 110.36 -44.90 -35.21
CA GLN A 268 109.27 -44.00 -34.81
C GLN A 268 108.16 -43.96 -35.85
N HIS A 269 108.43 -43.85 -37.16
CA HIS A 269 107.34 -43.86 -38.16
C HIS A 269 106.54 -45.18 -38.18
N GLU A 270 107.14 -46.34 -37.85
CA GLU A 270 106.37 -47.59 -37.71
C GLU A 270 105.53 -47.65 -36.43
N LEU A 271 105.96 -46.96 -35.37
CA LEU A 271 105.21 -46.79 -34.12
C LEU A 271 104.11 -45.73 -34.27
N GLU A 272 104.40 -44.57 -34.84
CA GLU A 272 103.46 -43.52 -35.22
C GLU A 272 102.41 -44.05 -36.22
N ALA A 273 102.77 -44.86 -37.21
CA ALA A 273 101.81 -45.47 -38.13
C ALA A 273 100.96 -46.59 -37.51
N ARG A 274 101.26 -47.01 -36.28
CA ARG A 274 100.41 -47.85 -35.41
C ARG A 274 99.58 -46.99 -34.47
N ALA A 275 100.20 -46.05 -33.76
CA ALA A 275 99.54 -45.10 -32.88
C ALA A 275 98.48 -44.27 -33.62
N MET A 276 98.80 -43.65 -34.77
CA MET A 276 97.82 -42.97 -35.61
C MET A 276 96.70 -43.88 -36.11
N ARG A 277 96.92 -45.20 -36.18
CA ARG A 277 95.88 -46.16 -36.59
C ARG A 277 94.94 -46.50 -35.44
N GLU A 278 95.48 -46.71 -34.24
CA GLU A 278 94.70 -46.87 -33.00
C GLU A 278 94.01 -45.55 -32.61
N GLU A 279 94.64 -44.40 -32.81
CA GLU A 279 94.05 -43.06 -32.64
C GLU A 279 92.96 -42.79 -33.67
N LEU A 280 93.12 -43.20 -34.94
CA LEU A 280 92.04 -43.14 -35.92
C LEU A 280 90.91 -44.12 -35.58
N GLU A 281 91.20 -45.35 -35.17
CA GLU A 281 90.17 -46.32 -34.77
C GLU A 281 89.44 -45.89 -33.49
N THR A 282 90.13 -45.35 -32.49
CA THR A 282 89.52 -44.75 -31.30
C THR A 282 88.75 -43.47 -31.64
N MET A 283 89.26 -42.58 -32.47
CA MET A 283 88.52 -41.40 -32.96
C MET A 283 87.29 -41.80 -33.78
N TYR A 284 87.37 -42.80 -34.66
CA TYR A 284 86.22 -43.26 -35.44
C TYR A 284 85.21 -44.02 -34.58
N THR A 285 85.63 -44.87 -33.64
CA THR A 285 84.71 -45.53 -32.70
C THR A 285 84.12 -44.53 -31.71
N GLN A 286 84.87 -43.53 -31.23
CA GLN A 286 84.39 -42.42 -30.40
C GLN A 286 83.43 -41.51 -31.18
N LYS A 287 83.68 -41.27 -32.47
CA LYS A 287 82.77 -40.49 -33.33
C LYS A 287 81.52 -41.28 -33.71
N ILE A 288 81.62 -42.58 -33.93
CA ILE A 288 80.47 -43.49 -34.11
C ILE A 288 79.65 -43.58 -32.82
N THR A 289 80.27 -43.71 -31.65
CA THR A 289 79.56 -43.72 -30.37
C THR A 289 78.97 -42.36 -30.03
N SER A 290 79.67 -41.24 -30.29
CA SER A 290 79.08 -39.89 -30.18
C SER A 290 77.86 -39.77 -31.08
N MET A 291 78.00 -39.98 -32.40
CA MET A 291 76.90 -39.94 -33.37
C MET A 291 75.75 -40.89 -33.00
N LYS A 292 76.05 -42.05 -32.41
CA LYS A 292 75.04 -42.99 -31.92
C LYS A 292 74.34 -42.44 -30.67
N THR A 293 75.07 -41.90 -29.69
CA THR A 293 74.45 -41.25 -28.51
C THR A 293 73.69 -39.98 -28.88
N ASP A 294 74.09 -39.24 -29.92
CA ASP A 294 73.39 -38.06 -30.42
C ASP A 294 72.13 -38.45 -31.22
N SER A 295 72.20 -39.55 -31.99
CA SER A 295 71.03 -40.18 -32.62
C SER A 295 70.06 -40.75 -31.57
N GLU A 296 70.56 -41.37 -30.50
CA GLU A 296 69.76 -41.86 -29.36
C GLU A 296 69.16 -40.69 -28.55
N ARG A 297 69.90 -39.60 -28.31
CA ARG A 297 69.36 -38.35 -27.73
C ARG A 297 68.25 -37.77 -28.61
N GLY A 298 68.46 -37.68 -29.92
CA GLY A 298 67.45 -37.23 -30.87
C GLY A 298 66.22 -38.14 -30.93
N SER A 299 66.42 -39.46 -30.89
CA SER A 299 65.34 -40.45 -30.81
C SER A 299 64.56 -40.37 -29.51
N ASN A 300 65.25 -40.18 -28.37
CA ASN A 300 64.63 -40.04 -27.06
C ASN A 300 63.85 -38.72 -26.96
N ALA A 301 64.40 -37.60 -27.43
CA ALA A 301 63.70 -36.32 -27.52
C ALA A 301 62.47 -36.41 -28.43
N LEU A 302 62.58 -37.09 -29.58
CA LEU A 302 61.46 -37.37 -30.48
C LEU A 302 60.41 -38.29 -29.82
N SER A 303 60.82 -39.23 -28.95
CA SER A 303 59.91 -40.09 -28.19
C SER A 303 59.18 -39.32 -27.09
N VAL A 304 59.86 -38.42 -26.37
CA VAL A 304 59.26 -37.56 -25.34
C VAL A 304 58.23 -36.62 -25.99
N ALA A 305 58.61 -35.92 -27.06
CA ALA A 305 57.69 -35.07 -27.81
C ALA A 305 56.50 -35.85 -28.41
N ARG A 306 56.69 -37.13 -28.76
CA ARG A 306 55.58 -38.01 -29.19
C ARG A 306 54.65 -38.41 -28.06
N GLU A 307 55.17 -38.67 -26.86
CA GLU A 307 54.32 -38.99 -25.71
C GLU A 307 53.59 -37.75 -25.20
N GLU A 308 54.23 -36.57 -25.18
CA GLU A 308 53.56 -35.28 -24.93
C GLU A 308 52.47 -34.98 -25.98
N MET A 309 52.73 -35.27 -27.26
CA MET A 309 51.72 -35.12 -28.33
C MET A 309 50.60 -36.17 -28.23
N ARG A 310 50.86 -37.31 -27.59
CA ARG A 310 49.87 -38.37 -27.32
C ARG A 310 49.03 -38.03 -26.08
N GLU A 311 49.64 -37.49 -25.02
CA GLU A 311 48.95 -37.05 -23.81
C GLU A 311 48.07 -35.82 -24.09
N SER A 312 48.59 -34.84 -24.84
CA SER A 312 47.79 -33.70 -25.30
C SER A 312 46.63 -34.13 -26.22
N ARG A 313 46.83 -35.11 -27.12
CA ARG A 313 45.72 -35.74 -27.86
C ARG A 313 44.71 -36.42 -26.95
N ALA A 314 45.14 -37.22 -25.98
CA ALA A 314 44.25 -37.87 -25.01
C ALA A 314 43.46 -36.85 -24.17
N ARG A 315 44.08 -35.71 -23.80
CA ARG A 315 43.41 -34.59 -23.13
C ARG A 315 42.41 -33.89 -24.07
N ILE A 316 42.74 -33.71 -25.35
CA ILE A 316 41.82 -33.18 -26.36
C ILE A 316 40.63 -34.13 -26.54
N ASP A 317 40.84 -35.45 -26.69
CA ASP A 317 39.77 -36.44 -26.83
C ASP A 317 38.87 -36.50 -25.58
N SER A 318 39.45 -36.38 -24.38
CA SER A 318 38.72 -36.28 -23.12
C SER A 318 37.87 -35.00 -23.05
N LEU A 319 38.42 -33.86 -23.44
CA LEU A 319 37.70 -32.58 -23.51
C LEU A 319 36.62 -32.60 -24.58
N MET A 320 36.85 -33.20 -25.76
CA MET A 320 35.84 -33.38 -26.80
C MET A 320 34.70 -34.29 -26.32
N SER A 321 35.00 -35.34 -25.57
CA SER A 321 33.99 -36.20 -24.93
C SER A 321 33.16 -35.42 -23.90
N GLN A 322 33.79 -34.59 -23.07
CA GLN A 322 33.08 -33.71 -22.13
C GLN A 322 32.22 -32.66 -22.84
N VAL A 323 32.74 -32.01 -23.89
CA VAL A 323 31.97 -31.05 -24.72
C VAL A 323 30.79 -31.73 -25.38
N SER A 324 30.96 -32.94 -25.95
CA SER A 324 29.86 -33.71 -26.53
C SER A 324 28.82 -34.12 -25.48
N GLY A 325 29.25 -34.51 -24.27
CA GLY A 325 28.37 -34.80 -23.15
C GLY A 325 27.57 -33.58 -22.68
N LEU A 326 28.22 -32.42 -22.54
CA LEU A 326 27.58 -31.16 -22.20
C LEU A 326 26.63 -30.67 -23.30
N GLN A 327 26.98 -30.82 -24.58
CA GLN A 327 26.10 -30.54 -25.71
C GLN A 327 24.86 -31.44 -25.70
N GLY A 328 25.02 -32.74 -25.41
CA GLY A 328 23.90 -33.67 -25.26
C GLY A 328 22.99 -33.32 -24.07
N GLN A 329 23.58 -32.92 -22.94
CA GLN A 329 22.82 -32.42 -21.79
C GLN A 329 22.07 -31.13 -22.13
N ASN A 330 22.71 -30.17 -22.80
CA ASN A 330 22.10 -28.90 -23.19
C ASN A 330 20.93 -29.12 -24.18
N ALA A 331 21.11 -29.97 -25.19
CA ALA A 331 20.04 -30.36 -26.11
C ALA A 331 18.86 -31.05 -25.39
N SER A 332 19.13 -31.84 -24.33
CA SER A 332 18.07 -32.45 -23.51
C SER A 332 17.33 -31.45 -22.63
N LEU A 333 18.03 -30.41 -22.14
CA LEU A 333 17.43 -29.31 -21.37
C LEU A 333 16.62 -28.38 -22.29
N GLU A 334 17.14 -28.01 -23.46
CA GLU A 334 16.41 -27.25 -24.48
C GLU A 334 15.12 -27.96 -24.94
N ALA A 335 15.19 -29.28 -25.16
CA ALA A 335 14.01 -30.08 -25.49
C ALA A 335 12.96 -30.06 -24.37
N ARG A 336 13.41 -30.13 -23.11
CA ARG A 336 12.55 -30.03 -21.92
C ARG A 336 11.97 -28.63 -21.73
N CYS A 337 12.71 -27.57 -22.03
CA CYS A 337 12.20 -26.20 -22.02
C CYS A 337 11.09 -26.03 -23.07
N LYS A 338 11.33 -26.46 -24.32
CA LYS A 338 10.32 -26.44 -25.40
C LYS A 338 9.07 -27.26 -25.06
N GLU A 339 9.21 -28.38 -24.36
CA GLU A 339 8.06 -29.16 -23.86
C GLU A 339 7.26 -28.37 -22.81
N LEU A 340 7.93 -27.78 -21.82
CA LEU A 340 7.30 -26.99 -20.76
C LEU A 340 6.63 -25.71 -21.29
N GLU A 341 7.28 -25.00 -22.22
CA GLU A 341 6.72 -23.87 -22.98
C GLU A 341 5.45 -24.29 -23.72
N GLY A 342 5.50 -25.41 -24.45
CA GLY A 342 4.33 -25.98 -25.13
C GLY A 342 3.18 -26.38 -24.20
N MET A 343 3.49 -26.85 -22.98
CA MET A 343 2.48 -27.13 -21.96
C MET A 343 1.88 -25.84 -21.36
N MET A 344 2.69 -24.80 -21.14
CA MET A 344 2.24 -23.48 -20.70
C MET A 344 1.30 -22.84 -21.73
N ALA A 345 1.69 -22.85 -23.00
CA ALA A 345 0.87 -22.33 -24.10
C ALA A 345 -0.51 -23.03 -24.17
N ARG A 346 -0.55 -24.37 -24.04
CA ARG A 346 -1.81 -25.12 -24.02
C ARG A 346 -2.70 -24.78 -22.82
N MET A 347 -2.15 -24.69 -21.60
CA MET A 347 -2.94 -24.32 -20.42
C MET A 347 -3.46 -22.88 -20.50
N SER A 348 -2.69 -21.96 -21.12
CA SER A 348 -3.13 -20.59 -21.38
C SER A 348 -4.30 -20.56 -22.37
N GLU A 349 -4.19 -21.28 -23.49
CA GLU A 349 -5.26 -21.37 -24.49
C GLU A 349 -6.52 -22.08 -23.97
N GLU A 350 -6.39 -23.12 -23.15
CA GLU A 350 -7.52 -23.78 -22.45
C GLU A 350 -8.22 -22.82 -21.47
N SER A 351 -7.45 -22.04 -20.70
CA SER A 351 -7.99 -21.06 -19.76
C SER A 351 -8.69 -19.92 -20.48
N ARG A 352 -8.09 -19.43 -21.58
CA ARG A 352 -8.66 -18.42 -22.46
C ARG A 352 -9.94 -18.93 -23.14
N SER A 353 -9.95 -20.15 -23.67
CA SER A 353 -11.15 -20.74 -24.27
C SER A 353 -12.29 -20.89 -23.26
N SER A 354 -11.97 -21.19 -22.00
CA SER A 354 -12.96 -21.23 -20.90
C SER A 354 -13.48 -19.83 -20.56
N ALA A 355 -12.61 -18.80 -20.55
CA ALA A 355 -13.03 -17.41 -20.38
C ALA A 355 -13.95 -16.95 -21.54
N GLU A 356 -13.59 -17.24 -22.79
CA GLU A 356 -14.42 -16.98 -23.97
C GLU A 356 -15.76 -17.74 -23.93
N GLN A 357 -15.84 -18.90 -23.26
CA GLN A 357 -17.11 -19.61 -22.99
C GLN A 357 -17.98 -18.86 -21.98
N TYR A 358 -17.44 -18.51 -20.82
CA TYR A 358 -18.17 -17.76 -19.80
C TYR A 358 -18.58 -16.35 -20.28
N GLU A 359 -17.77 -15.68 -21.09
CA GLU A 359 -18.16 -14.40 -21.72
C GLU A 359 -19.32 -14.55 -22.72
N ARG A 360 -19.44 -15.70 -23.39
CA ARG A 360 -20.58 -16.00 -24.27
C ARG A 360 -21.83 -16.30 -23.45
N GLU A 361 -21.73 -17.07 -22.37
CA GLU A 361 -22.84 -17.31 -21.44
C GLU A 361 -23.31 -16.01 -20.78
N ILE A 362 -22.40 -15.15 -20.32
CA ILE A 362 -22.74 -13.82 -19.76
C ILE A 362 -23.42 -12.93 -20.81
N ARG A 363 -23.01 -13.00 -22.09
CA ARG A 363 -23.70 -12.28 -23.17
C ARG A 363 -25.12 -12.80 -23.40
N GLN A 364 -25.30 -14.13 -23.48
CA GLN A 364 -26.62 -14.75 -23.64
C GLN A 364 -27.56 -14.39 -22.48
N LEU A 365 -27.11 -14.52 -21.23
CA LEU A 365 -27.91 -14.15 -20.05
C LEU A 365 -28.26 -12.65 -20.01
N ARG A 366 -27.37 -11.76 -20.49
CA ARG A 366 -27.68 -10.32 -20.63
C ARG A 366 -28.71 -10.06 -21.72
N GLU A 367 -28.64 -10.78 -22.83
CA GLU A 367 -29.60 -10.70 -23.93
C GLU A 367 -30.98 -11.21 -23.49
N GLU A 368 -31.05 -12.36 -22.81
CA GLU A 368 -32.27 -12.88 -22.16
C GLU A 368 -32.88 -11.90 -21.16
N ILE A 369 -32.07 -11.30 -20.27
CA ILE A 369 -32.54 -10.26 -19.34
C ILE A 369 -33.07 -9.04 -20.11
N SER A 370 -32.41 -8.63 -21.20
CA SER A 370 -32.88 -7.50 -22.01
C SER A 370 -34.19 -7.80 -22.73
N GLN A 371 -34.38 -9.03 -23.23
CA GLN A 371 -35.63 -9.45 -23.85
C GLN A 371 -36.75 -9.49 -22.81
N MET A 372 -36.52 -10.08 -21.63
CA MET A 372 -37.49 -10.06 -20.53
C MET A 372 -37.90 -8.62 -20.14
N LEU A 373 -36.96 -7.66 -20.14
CA LEU A 373 -37.28 -6.25 -19.88
C LEU A 373 -38.14 -5.61 -20.98
N VAL A 374 -37.92 -5.97 -22.25
CA VAL A 374 -38.79 -5.56 -23.37
C VAL A 374 -40.19 -6.17 -23.21
N ASP A 375 -40.28 -7.47 -22.97
CA ASP A 375 -41.56 -8.17 -22.76
C ASP A 375 -42.34 -7.59 -21.56
N TYR A 376 -41.65 -7.22 -20.47
CA TYR A 376 -42.26 -6.52 -19.34
C TYR A 376 -42.71 -5.10 -19.66
N GLN A 377 -42.00 -4.38 -20.54
CA GLN A 377 -42.39 -3.06 -21.00
C GLN A 377 -43.62 -3.15 -21.91
N GLU A 378 -43.65 -4.07 -22.86
CA GLU A 378 -44.83 -4.33 -23.72
C GLU A 378 -46.05 -4.72 -22.87
N LEU A 379 -45.87 -5.57 -21.86
CA LEU A 379 -46.94 -5.93 -20.92
C LEU A 379 -47.41 -4.75 -20.06
N MET A 380 -46.49 -3.86 -19.66
CA MET A 380 -46.84 -2.61 -18.97
C MET A 380 -47.64 -1.68 -19.89
N ASP A 381 -47.26 -1.55 -21.15
CA ASP A 381 -47.93 -0.70 -22.14
C ASP A 381 -49.34 -1.24 -22.46
N ILE A 382 -49.49 -2.56 -22.61
CA ILE A 382 -50.80 -3.23 -22.70
C ILE A 382 -51.64 -2.97 -21.44
N LYS A 383 -51.04 -3.06 -20.25
CA LYS A 383 -51.73 -2.77 -18.99
C LYS A 383 -52.17 -1.31 -18.90
N ILE A 384 -51.36 -0.35 -19.37
CA ILE A 384 -51.71 1.07 -19.42
C ILE A 384 -52.86 1.30 -20.41
N ALA A 385 -52.86 0.63 -21.57
CA ALA A 385 -53.97 0.67 -22.52
C ALA A 385 -55.26 0.11 -21.91
N LEU A 386 -55.21 -1.04 -21.23
CA LEU A 386 -56.35 -1.63 -20.54
C LEU A 386 -56.85 -0.76 -19.37
N ASP A 387 -55.97 -0.13 -18.59
CA ASP A 387 -56.36 0.84 -17.57
C ASP A 387 -57.06 2.07 -18.19
N LEU A 388 -56.59 2.53 -19.36
CA LEU A 388 -57.23 3.61 -20.11
C LEU A 388 -58.63 3.21 -20.59
N GLU A 389 -58.78 2.02 -21.17
CA GLU A 389 -60.06 1.44 -21.58
C GLU A 389 -61.01 1.27 -20.39
N ILE A 390 -60.54 0.72 -19.26
CA ILE A 390 -61.32 0.59 -18.02
C ILE A 390 -61.70 1.98 -17.48
N SER A 391 -60.85 3.00 -17.60
CA SER A 391 -61.20 4.38 -17.22
C SER A 391 -62.24 5.01 -18.15
N ALA A 392 -62.18 4.72 -19.45
CA ALA A 392 -63.20 5.12 -20.42
C ALA A 392 -64.54 4.41 -20.15
N TYR A 393 -64.52 3.11 -19.87
CA TYR A 393 -65.72 2.36 -19.48
C TYR A 393 -66.29 2.86 -18.14
N ARG A 394 -65.44 3.19 -17.15
CA ARG A 394 -65.89 3.80 -15.88
C ARG A 394 -66.53 5.16 -16.09
N THR A 395 -65.89 6.08 -16.82
CA THR A 395 -66.47 7.41 -17.08
C THR A 395 -67.77 7.33 -17.90
N LEU A 396 -67.90 6.35 -18.80
CA LEU A 396 -69.15 6.09 -19.52
C LEU A 396 -70.24 5.50 -18.59
N LEU A 397 -69.89 4.54 -17.71
CA LEU A 397 -70.81 4.01 -16.70
C LEU A 397 -71.21 5.09 -15.69
N GLU A 398 -70.28 5.85 -15.13
CA GLU A 398 -70.53 6.93 -14.18
C GLU A 398 -71.41 8.03 -14.81
N GLY A 399 -71.26 8.30 -16.12
CA GLY A 399 -72.14 9.18 -16.88
C GLY A 399 -73.56 8.62 -17.10
N GLU A 400 -73.70 7.31 -17.33
CA GLU A 400 -74.99 6.60 -17.36
C GLU A 400 -75.64 6.54 -15.97
N GLU A 401 -74.89 6.20 -14.92
CA GLU A 401 -75.33 6.13 -13.52
C GLU A 401 -75.78 7.50 -12.99
N GLN A 402 -75.11 8.60 -13.39
CA GLN A 402 -75.55 9.96 -13.10
C GLN A 402 -76.84 10.35 -13.84
N ARG A 403 -77.06 9.84 -15.06
CA ARG A 403 -78.37 9.99 -15.76
C ARG A 403 -79.47 9.13 -15.13
N LEU A 404 -79.13 7.97 -14.57
CA LEU A 404 -80.08 6.98 -14.03
C LEU A 404 -80.28 7.05 -12.51
N LYS A 405 -79.54 7.90 -11.79
CA LYS A 405 -79.61 8.12 -10.34
C LYS A 405 -79.42 6.85 -9.50
N LEU A 406 -78.48 5.99 -9.89
CA LEU A 406 -78.10 4.80 -9.13
C LEU A 406 -76.97 5.16 -8.15
N THR A 407 -77.17 4.91 -6.85
CA THR A 407 -76.21 5.24 -5.79
C THR A 407 -75.37 4.00 -5.44
N PRO A 408 -74.02 4.10 -5.36
CA PRO A 408 -73.16 2.92 -5.30
C PRO A 408 -72.96 2.34 -3.89
N THR A 409 -72.96 1.02 -3.78
CA THR A 409 -72.54 0.26 -2.59
C THR A 409 -71.15 -0.36 -2.81
N PRO A 410 -70.12 -0.07 -1.97
CA PRO A 410 -68.77 -0.60 -2.15
C PRO A 410 -68.55 -1.92 -1.40
N SER A 411 -67.88 -2.89 -2.03
CA SER A 411 -67.41 -4.14 -1.40
C SER A 411 -66.39 -4.88 -2.29
N PRO A 412 -65.48 -5.70 -1.71
CA PRO A 412 -64.08 -5.24 -1.72
C PRO A 412 -63.02 -6.32 -2.05
N THR A 413 -61.75 -5.89 -2.00
CA THR A 413 -60.55 -6.70 -1.67
C THR A 413 -60.31 -8.02 -2.42
N GLY A 414 -59.28 -8.04 -3.26
CA GLY A 414 -58.67 -9.29 -3.72
C GLY A 414 -57.77 -9.95 -2.66
N ARG A 415 -57.35 -11.20 -2.92
CA ARG A 415 -56.14 -11.81 -2.37
C ARG A 415 -55.74 -13.08 -3.16
N THR A 416 -54.57 -13.02 -3.78
CA THR A 416 -53.48 -14.02 -3.72
C THR A 416 -53.79 -15.46 -3.24
N ARG A 417 -53.24 -16.49 -3.93
CA ARG A 417 -52.05 -17.25 -3.44
C ARG A 417 -51.51 -18.29 -4.46
N SER A 418 -50.22 -18.57 -4.34
CA SER A 418 -49.32 -19.48 -5.08
C SER A 418 -49.65 -20.98 -5.09
N VAL A 419 -49.34 -21.65 -6.22
CA VAL A 419 -49.11 -23.10 -6.44
C VAL A 419 -48.23 -23.24 -7.71
N VAL A 420 -47.19 -24.08 -7.87
CA VAL A 420 -46.17 -24.69 -6.97
C VAL A 420 -44.95 -25.14 -7.85
N GLN A 421 -43.89 -25.76 -7.28
CA GLN A 421 -42.75 -26.37 -8.03
C GLN A 421 -43.15 -27.57 -8.91
N GLU A 422 -42.33 -27.93 -9.91
CA GLU A 422 -41.76 -29.29 -10.05
C GLU A 422 -40.62 -29.32 -11.09
N SER A 423 -39.55 -30.07 -10.84
CA SER A 423 -38.48 -30.31 -11.80
C SER A 423 -38.84 -31.43 -12.80
N ARG A 424 -38.44 -31.32 -14.07
CA ARG A 424 -38.34 -32.49 -14.96
C ARG A 424 -37.05 -32.50 -15.78
N LYS A 425 -36.54 -33.72 -15.95
CA LYS A 425 -35.27 -34.11 -16.58
C LYS A 425 -35.60 -35.01 -17.77
N THR A 426 -35.20 -34.65 -18.99
CA THR A 426 -35.33 -35.52 -20.16
C THR A 426 -34.15 -35.41 -21.11
N THR A 427 -33.72 -36.58 -21.59
CA THR A 427 -32.64 -36.86 -22.54
C THR A 427 -33.07 -36.80 -24.01
N VAL A 428 -32.18 -36.36 -24.89
CA VAL A 428 -31.93 -36.85 -26.28
C VAL A 428 -30.54 -36.32 -26.69
N THR A 429 -29.51 -37.07 -27.08
CA THR A 429 -29.30 -37.99 -28.21
C THR A 429 -29.39 -37.38 -29.61
N SER A 430 -28.23 -37.00 -30.16
CA SER A 430 -27.89 -37.20 -31.59
C SER A 430 -26.36 -37.21 -31.78
N SER A 431 -25.91 -37.70 -32.93
CA SER A 431 -24.56 -38.23 -33.15
C SER A 431 -23.85 -37.63 -34.36
N SER A 432 -22.52 -37.52 -34.32
CA SER A 432 -21.67 -37.97 -35.45
C SER A 432 -20.14 -37.98 -35.17
N SER A 433 -19.50 -39.06 -35.63
CA SER A 433 -18.12 -39.20 -36.16
C SER A 433 -16.94 -38.36 -35.61
N GLY A 434 -15.88 -39.05 -35.15
CA GLY A 434 -14.52 -38.51 -35.03
C GLY A 434 -13.53 -39.56 -34.47
N SER A 435 -12.55 -40.01 -35.28
CA SER A 435 -11.77 -41.23 -34.98
C SER A 435 -10.44 -41.01 -34.24
N SER A 436 -10.24 -41.85 -33.21
CA SER A 436 -8.97 -42.55 -32.87
C SER A 436 -7.76 -41.82 -32.26
N ARG A 437 -7.15 -42.49 -31.26
CA ARG A 437 -5.79 -42.32 -30.68
C ARG A 437 -5.51 -41.01 -29.91
N GLY A 438 -4.93 -41.00 -28.70
CA GLY A 438 -4.62 -42.07 -27.74
C GLY A 438 -3.36 -41.80 -26.91
N ARG A 439 -3.50 -41.73 -25.56
CA ARG A 439 -2.41 -41.71 -24.52
C ARG A 439 -1.55 -40.42 -24.51
N THR A 440 -1.01 -39.87 -23.41
CA THR A 440 -1.14 -40.14 -21.95
C THR A 440 -0.69 -38.92 -21.13
N SER A 441 -1.36 -38.64 -20.00
CA SER A 441 -0.84 -38.15 -18.71
C SER A 441 0.22 -37.03 -18.57
N LYS A 442 -0.21 -35.96 -17.85
CA LYS A 442 0.45 -35.27 -16.70
C LYS A 442 1.47 -34.12 -16.91
N ARG A 443 0.94 -32.89 -16.70
CA ARG A 443 1.27 -31.89 -15.64
C ARG A 443 2.42 -30.86 -15.79
N LYS A 444 2.01 -29.57 -15.70
CA LYS A 444 2.52 -28.48 -14.79
C LYS A 444 3.82 -27.73 -15.22
N ARG A 445 3.73 -26.47 -15.71
CA ARG A 445 3.91 -25.12 -15.04
C ARG A 445 5.25 -24.99 -14.27
N VAL A 446 6.11 -23.95 -14.41
CA VAL A 446 5.94 -22.47 -14.61
C VAL A 446 7.09 -21.90 -15.49
N GLU A 447 6.86 -21.04 -16.50
CA GLU A 447 7.00 -19.54 -16.56
C GLU A 447 8.28 -18.93 -15.94
N MET A 448 8.99 -18.10 -16.72
CA MET A 448 10.18 -17.32 -16.34
C MET A 448 9.98 -15.85 -16.80
N GLU A 449 10.65 -14.94 -16.10
CA GLU A 449 10.50 -13.47 -16.22
C GLU A 449 11.11 -12.89 -17.51
N SER A 450 10.65 -11.68 -17.88
CA SER A 450 11.10 -10.95 -19.07
C SER A 450 12.17 -9.91 -18.74
N GLU A 451 13.14 -9.80 -19.64
CA GLU A 451 14.14 -8.72 -19.73
C GLU A 451 13.51 -7.38 -20.18
N GLU A 452 14.24 -6.27 -20.05
CA GLU A 452 14.27 -5.29 -21.15
C GLU A 452 15.59 -4.48 -21.24
N SER A 453 15.84 -3.92 -22.43
CA SER A 453 17.13 -3.40 -22.91
C SER A 453 17.22 -1.86 -22.90
N GLY A 454 18.43 -1.26 -23.00
CA GLY A 454 18.55 0.21 -23.00
C GLY A 454 19.93 0.83 -23.35
N SER A 455 20.36 0.68 -24.60
CA SER A 455 21.52 1.27 -25.30
C SER A 455 22.05 2.69 -24.91
N SER A 456 23.38 2.88 -24.93
CA SER A 456 24.14 3.60 -25.99
C SER A 456 25.27 4.58 -25.54
N SER A 457 26.39 4.53 -26.29
CA SER A 457 27.47 5.56 -26.44
C SER A 457 28.30 5.97 -25.20
N GLY A 458 29.59 6.30 -25.29
CA GLY A 458 30.54 6.16 -26.41
C GLY A 458 31.64 7.22 -26.39
N ALA A 459 32.84 6.89 -25.88
CA ALA A 459 34.06 7.72 -26.03
C ALA A 459 35.33 6.88 -25.85
N VAL A 460 36.37 7.20 -26.64
CA VAL A 460 37.68 6.53 -26.62
C VAL A 460 38.70 7.47 -25.97
N ALA A 461 39.51 6.96 -25.05
CA ALA A 461 40.70 7.64 -24.55
C ALA A 461 41.85 6.64 -24.36
N VAL A 462 43.04 6.99 -24.84
CA VAL A 462 44.25 6.16 -24.80
C VAL A 462 45.26 6.78 -23.84
N GLY A 463 45.87 5.93 -23.01
CA GLY A 463 47.20 6.16 -22.42
C GLY A 463 47.23 6.64 -20.97
N GLY A 464 48.18 6.08 -20.21
CA GLY A 464 48.55 6.57 -18.88
C GLY A 464 48.67 5.50 -17.80
N VAL A 465 49.70 4.65 -17.87
CA VAL A 465 50.12 3.89 -16.68
C VAL A 465 50.84 4.85 -15.74
N SER A 466 50.26 5.07 -14.56
CA SER A 466 50.96 5.62 -13.41
C SER A 466 50.46 4.89 -12.16
N GLY A 467 51.36 4.15 -11.50
CA GLY A 467 51.03 3.41 -10.29
C GLY A 467 50.92 4.34 -9.10
N SER A 468 49.69 4.62 -8.66
CA SER A 468 49.42 5.18 -7.33
C SER A 468 48.67 4.14 -6.51
N ALA A 469 48.97 4.07 -5.21
CA ALA A 469 48.37 3.08 -4.31
C ALA A 469 46.85 3.30 -4.22
N SER A 470 46.07 2.28 -4.62
CA SER A 470 44.62 2.37 -4.64
C SER A 470 44.04 2.26 -3.24
N ALA A 471 43.81 3.41 -2.60
CA ALA A 471 43.01 3.50 -1.37
C ALA A 471 41.52 3.42 -1.73
N MET A 472 40.75 2.59 -1.02
CA MET A 472 39.31 2.47 -1.26
C MET A 472 38.60 3.70 -0.70
N VAL A 473 37.93 4.47 -1.55
CA VAL A 473 37.19 5.68 -1.14
C VAL A 473 35.69 5.46 -1.29
N THR A 474 34.98 5.38 -0.18
CA THR A 474 33.52 5.28 -0.12
C THR A 474 32.92 6.67 0.07
N GLN A 475 31.92 7.03 -0.74
CA GLN A 475 31.24 8.33 -0.67
C GLN A 475 29.73 8.14 -0.61
N SER A 476 29.04 8.94 0.20
CA SER A 476 27.58 8.98 0.25
C SER A 476 27.09 10.42 0.36
N ALA A 477 26.12 10.80 -0.48
CA ALA A 477 25.53 12.13 -0.49
C ALA A 477 24.01 12.06 -0.41
N THR A 478 23.40 13.01 0.30
CA THR A 478 21.95 13.18 0.45
C THR A 478 21.58 14.66 0.34
N ALA A 479 20.37 14.94 -0.14
CA ALA A 479 19.81 16.29 -0.21
C ALA A 479 18.31 16.26 0.10
N SER A 480 17.85 17.24 0.88
CA SER A 480 16.45 17.43 1.28
C SER A 480 15.71 18.43 0.37
N GLY A 481 16.41 19.01 -0.61
CA GLY A 481 15.86 19.99 -1.54
C GLY A 481 16.69 20.14 -2.81
N PHE A 482 16.54 21.26 -3.51
CA PHE A 482 17.16 21.51 -4.81
C PHE A 482 18.68 21.76 -4.79
N ILE A 483 19.33 21.78 -3.62
CA ILE A 483 20.78 22.01 -3.52
C ILE A 483 21.48 20.71 -3.10
N THR A 484 22.47 20.30 -3.87
CA THR A 484 23.32 19.14 -3.61
C THR A 484 24.76 19.56 -3.33
N ILE A 485 25.52 18.71 -2.63
CA ILE A 485 26.98 18.84 -2.48
C ILE A 485 27.61 17.98 -3.59
N ASP A 486 27.85 18.59 -4.73
CA ASP A 486 28.23 17.97 -6.01
C ASP A 486 29.67 17.42 -6.04
N GLU A 487 30.63 18.13 -5.42
CA GLU A 487 32.00 17.65 -5.23
C GLU A 487 32.56 18.13 -3.89
N VAL A 488 33.42 17.31 -3.27
CA VAL A 488 34.15 17.65 -2.05
C VAL A 488 35.59 17.23 -2.26
N ASP A 489 36.52 18.19 -2.23
CA ASP A 489 37.94 17.86 -2.38
C ASP A 489 38.47 17.16 -1.13
N LEU A 490 39.19 16.05 -1.37
CA LEU A 490 39.68 15.14 -0.34
C LEU A 490 40.92 15.68 0.37
N GLU A 491 41.67 16.58 -0.27
CA GLU A 491 42.80 17.31 0.33
C GLU A 491 42.33 18.60 1.04
N GLY A 492 41.03 18.92 0.98
CA GLY A 492 40.43 20.07 1.63
C GLY A 492 40.57 21.39 0.86
N LYS A 493 40.82 21.35 -0.45
CA LYS A 493 40.99 22.56 -1.28
C LYS A 493 39.69 23.31 -1.53
N PHE A 494 38.60 22.59 -1.76
CA PHE A 494 37.29 23.19 -2.04
C PHE A 494 36.10 22.27 -1.69
N VAL A 495 34.91 22.87 -1.66
CA VAL A 495 33.61 22.19 -1.65
C VAL A 495 32.73 22.83 -2.73
N LYS A 496 32.12 22.02 -3.59
CA LYS A 496 31.27 22.44 -4.70
C LYS A 496 29.82 22.06 -4.44
N LEU A 497 28.92 23.03 -4.58
CA LEU A 497 27.47 22.85 -4.49
C LEU A 497 26.84 23.02 -5.88
N GLN A 498 25.69 22.39 -6.11
CA GLN A 498 24.90 22.57 -7.33
C GLN A 498 23.42 22.79 -7.00
N ASN A 499 22.77 23.70 -7.71
CA ASN A 499 21.31 23.78 -7.76
C ASN A 499 20.79 22.84 -8.88
N THR A 500 20.15 21.75 -8.49
CA THR A 500 19.59 20.75 -9.40
C THR A 500 18.20 21.11 -9.93
N SER A 501 17.62 22.24 -9.52
CA SER A 501 16.39 22.74 -10.14
C SER A 501 16.64 23.23 -11.56
N ALA A 502 15.75 22.85 -12.49
CA ALA A 502 15.77 23.34 -13.86
C ALA A 502 15.21 24.78 -14.01
N GLU A 503 14.38 25.24 -13.06
CA GLU A 503 13.62 26.50 -13.20
C GLU A 503 13.64 27.40 -11.95
N LYS A 504 14.05 26.90 -10.77
CA LYS A 504 13.97 27.65 -9.51
C LYS A 504 15.34 28.09 -9.00
N ASP A 505 15.57 29.39 -9.02
CA ASP A 505 16.69 30.04 -8.30
C ASP A 505 16.54 29.86 -6.78
N MET A 506 17.66 29.64 -6.09
CA MET A 506 17.68 29.42 -4.63
C MET A 506 18.47 30.53 -3.92
N SER A 507 17.81 31.20 -2.96
CA SER A 507 18.48 32.16 -2.06
C SER A 507 19.15 31.40 -0.93
N MET A 508 20.48 31.48 -0.85
CA MET A 508 21.32 30.83 0.17
C MET A 508 21.81 31.81 1.24
N GLY A 509 21.24 33.01 1.28
CA GLY A 509 21.70 34.10 2.14
C GLY A 509 21.76 33.68 3.61
N GLY A 510 22.97 33.67 4.19
CA GLY A 510 23.18 33.31 5.59
C GLY A 510 23.22 31.81 5.90
N TRP A 511 23.06 30.93 4.91
CA TRP A 511 23.23 29.48 5.07
C TRP A 511 24.66 29.13 5.48
N LEU A 512 24.83 27.99 6.15
CA LEU A 512 26.11 27.50 6.66
C LEU A 512 26.56 26.23 5.94
N LEU A 513 27.78 26.24 5.43
CA LEU A 513 28.46 25.06 4.90
C LEU A 513 29.52 24.61 5.91
N LYS A 514 29.26 23.50 6.59
CA LYS A 514 30.05 22.94 7.69
C LYS A 514 30.80 21.70 7.18
N ARG A 515 32.03 21.48 7.64
CA ARG A 515 32.78 20.23 7.43
C ARG A 515 33.42 19.80 8.73
N THR A 516 33.26 18.52 9.07
CA THR A 516 33.95 17.85 10.16
C THR A 516 34.87 16.77 9.58
N VAL A 517 36.01 16.55 10.22
CA VAL A 517 37.03 15.57 9.82
C VAL A 517 37.34 14.67 11.00
N GLY A 518 37.16 13.36 10.87
CA GLY A 518 37.41 12.37 11.92
C GLY A 518 36.63 12.56 13.23
N GLY A 519 35.53 13.32 13.21
CA GLY A 519 34.81 13.73 14.42
C GLY A 519 35.46 14.85 15.23
N GLY A 520 36.50 15.51 14.70
CA GLY A 520 37.15 16.69 15.29
C GLY A 520 36.40 18.00 15.03
N ASP A 521 37.13 19.13 15.15
CA ASP A 521 36.59 20.49 15.07
C ASP A 521 35.83 20.78 13.77
N GLU A 522 34.74 21.55 13.88
CA GLU A 522 33.87 21.91 12.76
C GLU A 522 34.36 23.19 12.04
N ILE A 523 34.68 23.07 10.76
CA ILE A 523 35.01 24.20 9.88
C ILE A 523 33.72 24.68 9.22
N SER A 524 33.29 25.92 9.49
CA SER A 524 32.02 26.48 8.97
C SER A 524 32.19 27.76 8.14
N TYR A 525 31.75 27.71 6.89
CA TYR A 525 31.61 28.87 6.00
C TYR A 525 30.18 29.41 6.02
N LYS A 526 30.00 30.73 6.01
CA LYS A 526 28.69 31.37 5.92
C LYS A 526 28.51 32.09 4.58
N PHE A 527 27.43 31.76 3.87
CA PHE A 527 27.10 32.43 2.61
C PHE A 527 26.71 33.90 2.82
N PRO A 528 27.17 34.83 1.96
CA PRO A 528 26.78 36.24 2.04
C PRO A 528 25.26 36.43 2.00
N SER A 529 24.71 37.36 2.79
CA SER A 529 23.26 37.50 3.02
C SER A 529 22.37 37.80 1.79
N ARG A 530 22.97 38.05 0.62
CA ARG A 530 22.26 38.28 -0.66
C ARG A 530 22.67 37.26 -1.74
N TYR A 531 23.32 36.17 -1.36
CA TYR A 531 23.79 35.17 -2.31
C TYR A 531 22.63 34.32 -2.84
N VAL A 532 22.53 34.21 -4.17
CA VAL A 532 21.52 33.42 -4.88
C VAL A 532 22.21 32.51 -5.88
N LEU A 533 21.91 31.21 -5.81
CA LEU A 533 22.40 30.20 -6.75
C LEU A 533 21.29 29.92 -7.78
N LYS A 534 21.57 30.23 -9.05
CA LYS A 534 20.56 30.10 -10.11
C LYS A 534 20.21 28.65 -10.42
N ALA A 535 19.06 28.42 -11.04
CA ALA A 535 18.68 27.12 -11.60
C ALA A 535 19.82 26.55 -12.48
N GLY A 536 20.16 25.27 -12.27
CA GLY A 536 21.25 24.56 -12.95
C GLY A 536 22.68 25.02 -12.62
N GLN A 537 22.87 26.08 -11.83
CA GLN A 537 24.19 26.64 -11.54
C GLN A 537 24.90 25.89 -10.40
N SER A 538 26.23 25.79 -10.49
CA SER A 538 27.11 25.35 -9.40
C SER A 538 27.92 26.50 -8.80
N VAL A 539 28.35 26.31 -7.56
CA VAL A 539 29.25 27.21 -6.82
C VAL A 539 30.33 26.44 -6.10
N THR A 540 31.56 26.86 -6.24
CA THR A 540 32.73 26.29 -5.56
C THR A 540 33.17 27.22 -4.45
N VAL A 541 33.27 26.70 -3.22
CA VAL A 541 33.83 27.41 -2.06
C VAL A 541 35.25 26.93 -1.81
N TRP A 542 36.22 27.72 -2.25
CA TRP A 542 37.66 27.46 -2.15
C TRP A 542 38.21 27.87 -0.79
N ALA A 543 39.08 27.06 -0.20
CA ALA A 543 39.95 27.47 0.90
C ALA A 543 41.17 28.23 0.38
N THR A 544 41.89 28.98 1.22
CA THR A 544 42.93 29.91 0.73
C THR A 544 44.15 29.21 0.14
N GLU A 545 44.49 27.99 0.57
CA GLU A 545 45.57 27.18 -0.03
C GLU A 545 45.07 26.31 -1.19
N GLY A 546 43.76 26.30 -1.46
CA GLY A 546 43.15 25.52 -2.54
C GLY A 546 43.42 26.06 -3.96
N GLY A 547 44.06 27.23 -4.09
CA GLY A 547 44.45 27.83 -5.38
C GLY A 547 43.31 28.48 -6.19
N GLY A 548 42.08 28.48 -5.67
CA GLY A 548 40.93 29.07 -6.34
C GLY A 548 40.88 30.60 -6.34
N SER A 549 40.29 31.17 -7.39
CA SER A 549 40.04 32.62 -7.48
C SER A 549 38.70 33.00 -6.85
N HIS A 550 38.56 34.23 -6.37
CA HIS A 550 37.29 34.74 -5.88
C HIS A 550 36.50 35.43 -7.01
N SER A 551 35.61 34.68 -7.66
CA SER A 551 34.75 35.17 -8.75
C SER A 551 33.26 34.84 -8.50
N PRO A 552 32.57 35.56 -7.59
CA PRO A 552 31.14 35.38 -7.37
C PRO A 552 30.31 35.63 -8.64
N PRO A 553 29.20 34.91 -8.87
CA PRO A 553 28.59 33.95 -7.95
C PRO A 553 29.18 32.54 -7.98
N SER A 554 29.94 32.15 -9.00
CA SER A 554 30.37 30.75 -9.20
C SER A 554 31.56 30.33 -8.32
N ASP A 555 32.47 31.25 -7.97
CA ASP A 555 33.62 30.93 -7.13
C ASP A 555 33.69 31.84 -5.89
N LEU A 556 33.51 31.23 -4.73
CA LEU A 556 33.61 31.88 -3.42
C LEU A 556 34.93 31.49 -2.75
N LEU A 557 35.55 32.44 -2.06
CA LEU A 557 36.80 32.20 -1.32
C LEU A 557 36.53 32.30 0.19
N PHE A 558 36.83 31.23 0.91
CA PHE A 558 36.79 31.20 2.37
C PHE A 558 38.03 31.89 2.95
N ARG A 559 37.98 33.23 2.94
CA ARG A 559 39.06 34.06 3.51
C ARG A 559 39.27 33.72 4.98
N GLY A 560 40.52 33.42 5.34
CA GLY A 560 40.93 33.12 6.71
C GLY A 560 40.94 31.62 7.07
N GLN A 561 40.58 30.71 6.16
CA GLN A 561 40.79 29.26 6.34
C GLN A 561 41.74 28.70 5.29
N ALA A 562 42.83 28.08 5.75
CA ALA A 562 43.87 27.50 4.92
C ALA A 562 43.33 26.34 4.06
N SER A 563 42.65 25.39 4.71
CA SER A 563 41.97 24.26 4.07
C SER A 563 40.61 23.99 4.72
N TRP A 564 39.80 23.19 4.04
CA TRP A 564 38.58 22.54 4.55
C TRP A 564 38.88 21.30 5.42
N GLY A 565 40.15 21.03 5.75
CA GLY A 565 40.60 19.85 6.47
C GLY A 565 40.75 18.60 5.58
N SER A 566 41.91 17.97 5.64
CA SER A 566 42.20 16.68 4.99
C SER A 566 42.17 15.57 6.04
N GLY A 567 41.60 14.41 5.70
CA GLY A 567 41.54 13.26 6.61
C GLY A 567 40.78 12.08 5.99
N ASP A 568 40.85 10.94 6.68
CA ASP A 568 40.31 9.69 6.16
C ASP A 568 38.79 9.59 6.29
N ASP A 569 38.17 10.16 7.32
CA ASP A 569 36.71 10.28 7.41
C ASP A 569 36.31 11.75 7.44
N THR A 570 35.38 12.14 6.57
CA THR A 570 34.94 13.54 6.44
C THR A 570 33.42 13.60 6.27
N LYS A 571 32.75 14.54 6.95
CA LYS A 571 31.32 14.81 6.78
C LYS A 571 31.11 16.30 6.52
N THR A 572 30.59 16.62 5.35
CA THR A 572 30.20 17.97 4.92
C THR A 572 28.69 18.11 5.01
N LEU A 573 28.22 19.23 5.57
CA LEU A 573 26.83 19.53 5.88
C LEU A 573 26.48 20.92 5.38
N LEU A 574 25.37 21.05 4.67
CA LEU A 574 24.78 22.31 4.26
C LEU A 574 23.52 22.54 5.09
N VAL A 575 23.50 23.63 5.84
CA VAL A 575 22.43 23.99 6.78
C VAL A 575 21.83 25.33 6.37
N ASN A 576 20.50 25.43 6.33
CA ASN A 576 19.81 26.68 6.00
C ASN A 576 19.85 27.71 7.15
N ASP A 577 19.20 28.85 6.97
CA ASP A 577 19.10 29.92 7.96
C ASP A 577 18.17 29.59 9.15
N SER A 578 17.26 28.62 9.02
CA SER A 578 16.46 28.08 10.14
C SER A 578 17.15 26.99 10.95
N GLY A 579 18.30 26.46 10.47
CA GLY A 579 19.07 25.43 11.16
C GLY A 579 18.80 23.99 10.71
N GLU A 580 18.05 23.79 9.62
CA GLU A 580 17.72 22.48 9.05
C GLU A 580 18.81 21.99 8.08
N GLU A 581 19.10 20.68 8.10
CA GLU A 581 20.07 20.05 7.20
C GLU A 581 19.49 19.92 5.77
N MET A 582 20.02 20.72 4.84
CA MET A 582 19.57 20.77 3.44
C MET A 582 20.31 19.77 2.55
N ALA A 583 21.59 19.51 2.81
CA ALA A 583 22.37 18.48 2.13
C ALA A 583 23.50 17.96 3.02
N THR A 584 23.85 16.68 2.86
CA THR A 584 24.97 16.03 3.54
C THR A 584 25.82 15.29 2.53
N ARG A 585 27.14 15.28 2.72
CA ARG A 585 28.05 14.37 2.02
C ARG A 585 29.13 13.87 2.95
N SER A 586 29.22 12.56 3.11
CA SER A 586 30.29 11.91 3.85
C SER A 586 31.20 11.15 2.89
N VAL A 587 32.51 11.19 3.18
CA VAL A 587 33.54 10.48 2.44
C VAL A 587 34.50 9.81 3.42
N THR A 588 34.63 8.50 3.30
CA THR A 588 35.51 7.67 4.12
C THR A 588 36.53 6.97 3.22
N ARG A 589 37.82 7.15 3.51
CA ARG A 589 38.97 6.56 2.83
C ARG A 589 39.50 5.43 3.70
N VAL A 590 39.61 4.24 3.14
CA VAL A 590 40.27 3.10 3.77
C VAL A 590 41.64 2.96 3.12
N ALA A 591 42.67 3.44 3.82
CA ALA A 591 44.05 3.18 3.46
C ALA A 591 44.36 1.69 3.66
N SER A 592 44.87 1.03 2.63
CA SER A 592 45.43 -0.32 2.75
C SER A 592 46.76 -0.23 3.51
N SER A 593 46.73 -0.50 4.81
CA SER A 593 47.88 -0.37 5.69
C SER A 593 48.95 -1.42 5.38
N GLY A 594 49.93 -1.04 4.57
CA GLY A 594 51.19 -1.78 4.44
C GLY A 594 51.94 -1.76 5.77
N PHE A 595 51.97 -2.89 6.45
CA PHE A 595 52.71 -3.09 7.70
C PHE A 595 54.22 -3.10 7.42
N SER A 596 54.89 -1.95 7.56
CA SER A 596 56.35 -1.86 7.48
C SER A 596 56.99 -2.02 8.86
N SER A 597 57.27 -3.26 9.24
CA SER A 597 58.12 -3.57 10.39
C SER A 597 59.60 -3.32 10.07
N THR A 598 60.08 -2.11 10.35
CA THR A 598 61.50 -1.75 10.24
C THR A 598 62.04 -1.25 11.58
N SER A 599 62.21 -2.15 12.55
CA SER A 599 63.01 -1.88 13.75
C SER A 599 64.50 -2.01 13.39
N GLY A 600 65.20 -0.89 13.26
CA GLY A 600 66.60 -0.87 12.84
C GLY A 600 67.56 -1.49 13.87
N GLY A 601 68.48 -2.33 13.39
CA GLY A 601 69.67 -2.73 14.15
C GLY A 601 70.82 -1.78 13.84
N THR A 602 71.20 -0.96 14.82
CA THR A 602 72.40 -0.10 14.73
C THR A 602 73.67 -0.91 14.98
N PHE A 603 74.59 -0.83 14.04
CA PHE A 603 75.96 -1.35 14.14
C PHE A 603 76.80 -0.47 15.09
N VAL A 604 77.44 -1.07 16.10
CA VAL A 604 78.53 -0.46 16.87
C VAL A 604 79.61 -1.52 17.12
N GLU A 605 80.84 -1.12 16.89
CA GLU A 605 82.07 -1.91 16.92
C GLU A 605 82.70 -1.94 18.33
N GLY A 606 83.26 -3.08 18.77
CA GLY A 606 83.87 -3.19 20.11
C GLY A 606 84.22 -4.61 20.59
N ASP A 607 85.44 -5.04 20.29
CA ASP A 607 86.13 -6.23 20.84
C ASP A 607 86.75 -5.90 22.24
N PRO A 608 87.39 -6.79 23.03
CA PRO A 608 87.33 -8.26 23.15
C PRO A 608 87.09 -8.79 24.60
N ALA A 609 86.55 -10.01 24.77
CA ALA A 609 86.85 -10.88 25.93
C ALA A 609 86.39 -12.35 25.78
N SER A 610 87.33 -13.28 25.85
CA SER A 610 87.13 -14.74 26.01
C SER A 610 86.74 -15.11 27.48
N PRO A 611 86.35 -16.36 27.87
CA PRO A 611 86.44 -17.61 27.09
C PRO A 611 85.34 -18.70 27.33
N ARG A 612 85.54 -19.87 26.66
CA ARG A 612 85.17 -21.26 27.07
C ARG A 612 83.68 -21.71 27.05
N GLN A 613 83.31 -22.51 26.05
CA GLN A 613 83.08 -23.99 26.12
C GLN A 613 82.40 -24.48 24.81
N ARG A 614 83.08 -25.30 24.01
CA ARG A 614 83.03 -26.79 23.91
C ARG A 614 81.85 -27.37 23.11
N CYS A 615 82.26 -28.25 22.18
CA CYS A 615 81.52 -29.01 21.18
C CYS A 615 80.36 -29.91 21.69
N SER A 616 79.35 -30.09 20.84
CA SER A 616 78.82 -31.39 20.33
C SER A 616 77.75 -31.06 19.29
N ILE A 617 77.87 -31.40 18.00
CA ILE A 617 77.51 -32.71 17.40
C ILE A 617 76.15 -33.22 17.90
N MET A 618 75.10 -33.01 17.10
CA MET A 618 74.55 -34.04 16.21
C MET A 618 74.27 -33.43 14.84
#